data_AF-A0A059CSH5-F1
#
_entry.id   AF-A0A059CSH5-F1
#
_cell.length_a   1.000
_cell.length_b   1.000
_cell.length_c   1.000
_cell.angle_alpha   90.00
_cell.angle_beta   90.00
_cell.angle_gamma   90.00
#
_symmetry.space_group_name_H-M   'P 1'
#
loop_
_entity.id
_entity.type
_entity.pdbx_description
1 polymer ?
#
loop_
_entity_poly.entity_id
_entity_poly.type
_entity_poly.pdbx_seq_one_letter_code
_entity_poly.pdbx_strand_id
1 'polypeptide(L)'
;MKGEDLEGLNGEELEQLEKKLEAGLSLVIKTKEEQTWNEINKLQREEAQLIKENKQLKHEMKILDRGKLVTVNSELVNNVSIGSSSIPPLDDDSPYPPSSGWQTIRTGLLKMST
;
A
#
# COMPACT_ATOMS: atom_id res chain seq x y z
N MET A 1 2.83 -35.32 5.97
CA MET A 1 3.48 -36.50 6.55
C MET A 1 3.88 -36.19 7.97
N LYS A 2 3.76 -37.19 8.82
CA LYS A 2 4.16 -37.13 10.23
C LYS A 2 5.40 -38.00 10.41
N GLY A 3 6.14 -37.79 11.50
CA GLY A 3 7.33 -38.60 11.81
C GLY A 3 7.02 -40.09 12.00
N GLU A 4 5.77 -40.42 12.34
CA GLU A 4 5.23 -41.79 12.42
C GLU A 4 5.30 -42.52 11.07
N ASP A 5 5.25 -41.80 9.94
CA ASP A 5 5.28 -42.38 8.58
C ASP A 5 6.69 -42.84 8.16
N LEU A 6 7.70 -42.65 9.02
CA LEU A 6 9.11 -42.94 8.74
C LEU A 6 9.55 -44.33 9.21
N GLU A 7 8.79 -44.97 10.09
CA GLU A 7 9.13 -46.29 10.62
C GLU A 7 9.08 -47.35 9.50
N GLY A 8 10.13 -48.18 9.42
CA GLY A 8 10.24 -49.23 8.40
C GLY A 8 10.80 -48.78 7.05
N LEU A 9 11.05 -47.48 6.84
CA LEU A 9 11.76 -47.00 5.66
C LEU A 9 13.27 -47.26 5.79
N ASN A 10 13.89 -47.66 4.68
CA ASN A 10 15.34 -47.73 4.60
C ASN A 10 15.96 -46.37 4.22
N GLY A 11 17.30 -46.27 4.25
CA GLY A 11 18.02 -45.01 3.99
C GLY A 11 17.73 -44.36 2.64
N GLU A 12 17.60 -45.15 1.57
CA GLU A 12 17.30 -44.64 0.22
C GLU A 12 15.87 -44.11 0.12
N GLU A 13 14.92 -44.77 0.79
CA GLU A 13 13.52 -44.34 0.83
C GLU A 13 13.37 -43.05 1.64
N LEU A 14 14.10 -42.92 2.76
CA LEU A 14 14.17 -41.69 3.54
C LEU A 14 14.75 -40.54 2.72
N GLU A 15 15.83 -40.77 1.97
CA GLU A 15 16.44 -39.72 1.12
C GLU A 15 15.51 -39.28 -0.02
N GLN A 16 14.82 -40.21 -0.67
CA GLN A 16 13.82 -39.87 -1.69
C GLN A 16 12.66 -39.06 -1.10
N LEU A 17 12.26 -39.41 0.12
CA LEU A 17 11.20 -38.69 0.81
C LEU A 17 11.62 -37.27 1.17
N GLU A 18 12.84 -37.08 1.69
CA GLU A 18 13.40 -35.77 1.99
C GLU A 18 13.42 -34.87 0.76
N LYS A 19 13.91 -35.38 -0.38
CA LYS A 19 13.91 -34.65 -1.66
C LYS A 19 12.51 -34.22 -2.10
N LYS A 20 11.51 -35.09 -1.95
CA LYS A 20 10.11 -34.76 -2.28
C LYS A 20 9.56 -33.69 -1.34
N LEU A 21 9.89 -33.77 -0.05
CA LEU A 21 9.45 -32.80 0.95
C LEU A 21 10.08 -31.43 0.70
N GLU A 22 11.38 -31.40 0.41
CA GLU A 22 12.10 -30.16 0.08
C GLU A 22 11.53 -29.51 -1.19
N ALA A 23 11.30 -30.30 -2.25
CA ALA A 23 10.68 -29.81 -3.47
C ALA A 23 9.26 -29.26 -3.23
N GLY A 24 8.45 -29.98 -2.44
CA GLY A 24 7.10 -29.56 -2.08
C GLY A 24 7.09 -28.28 -1.26
N LEU A 25 7.98 -28.16 -0.27
CA LEU A 25 8.12 -26.97 0.55
C LEU A 25 8.58 -25.78 -0.28
N SER A 26 9.56 -25.97 -1.16
CA SER A 26 10.04 -24.93 -2.09
C SER A 26 8.90 -24.41 -2.97
N LEU A 27 8.05 -25.29 -3.48
CA LEU A 27 6.88 -24.90 -4.27
C LEU A 27 5.88 -24.10 -3.43
N VAL A 28 5.56 -24.56 -2.22
CA VAL A 28 4.64 -23.85 -1.32
C VAL A 28 5.16 -22.45 -1.01
N ILE A 29 6.45 -22.31 -0.68
CA ILE A 29 7.06 -21.00 -0.42
C ILE A 29 6.90 -20.10 -1.64
N LYS A 30 7.33 -20.55 -2.83
CA LYS A 30 7.22 -19.76 -4.07
C LYS A 30 5.79 -19.31 -4.35
N THR A 31 4.83 -20.22 -4.24
CA THR A 31 3.41 -19.89 -4.46
C THR A 31 2.90 -18.89 -3.44
N LYS A 32 3.28 -19.02 -2.16
CA LYS A 32 2.86 -18.09 -1.10
C LYS A 32 3.50 -16.71 -1.26
N GLU A 33 4.76 -16.65 -1.66
CA GLU A 33 5.46 -15.40 -1.99
C GLU A 33 4.81 -14.69 -3.16
N GLU A 34 4.53 -15.41 -4.25
CA GLU A 34 3.86 -14.86 -5.42
C GLU A 34 2.46 -14.33 -5.08
N GLN A 35 1.66 -15.08 -4.33
CA GLN A 35 0.34 -14.64 -3.84
C GLN A 35 0.44 -13.35 -3.02
N THR A 36 1.40 -13.30 -2.09
CA THR A 36 1.60 -12.14 -1.22
C THR A 36 2.04 -10.92 -2.04
N TRP A 37 2.95 -11.12 -2.98
CA TRP A 37 3.43 -10.05 -3.86
C TRP A 37 2.32 -9.49 -4.76
N ASN A 38 1.47 -10.36 -5.30
CA ASN A 38 0.34 -9.96 -6.11
C ASN A 38 -0.67 -9.12 -5.32
N GLU A 39 -0.95 -9.47 -4.06
CA GLU A 39 -1.84 -8.68 -3.21
C GLU A 39 -1.21 -7.34 -2.84
N ILE A 40 0.09 -7.29 -2.52
CA ILE A 40 0.81 -6.03 -2.29
C ILE A 40 0.69 -5.10 -3.50
N ASN A 41 0.96 -5.61 -4.70
CA ASN A 41 0.90 -4.81 -5.93
C ASN A 41 -0.53 -4.33 -6.24
N LYS A 42 -1.54 -5.15 -5.92
CA LYS A 42 -2.94 -4.76 -6.06
C LYS A 42 -3.27 -3.60 -5.12
N LEU A 43 -2.95 -3.73 -3.84
CA LEU A 43 -3.21 -2.69 -2.85
C LEU A 43 -2.45 -1.39 -3.16
N GLN A 44 -1.20 -1.47 -3.63
CA GLN A 44 -0.44 -0.27 -4.04
C GLN A 44 -1.09 0.47 -5.22
N ARG A 45 -1.68 -0.26 -6.18
CA ARG A 45 -2.43 0.34 -7.28
C ARG A 45 -3.70 1.03 -6.80
N GLU A 46 -4.44 0.37 -5.90
CA GLU A 46 -5.65 0.93 -5.28
C GLU A 46 -5.32 2.19 -4.45
N GLU A 47 -4.25 2.16 -3.65
CA GLU A 47 -3.75 3.30 -2.90
C GLU A 47 -3.45 4.51 -3.81
N ALA A 48 -2.70 4.28 -4.89
CA ALA A 48 -2.35 5.34 -5.84
C ALA A 48 -3.60 5.95 -6.52
N GLN A 49 -4.59 5.11 -6.86
CA GLN A 49 -5.85 5.57 -7.43
C GLN A 49 -6.64 6.42 -6.43
N LEU A 50 -6.79 5.95 -5.19
CA LEU A 50 -7.52 6.65 -4.14
C LEU A 50 -6.87 8.00 -3.80
N ILE A 51 -5.54 8.06 -3.73
CA ILE A 51 -4.81 9.31 -3.52
C ILE A 51 -5.11 10.31 -4.64
N LYS A 52 -5.13 9.86 -5.90
CA LYS A 52 -5.43 10.71 -7.05
C LYS A 52 -6.88 11.24 -7.00
N GLU A 53 -7.84 10.35 -6.77
CA GLU A 53 -9.26 10.72 -6.69
C GLU A 53 -9.53 11.67 -5.51
N ASN A 54 -8.94 11.41 -4.34
CA ASN A 54 -9.07 12.28 -3.17
C ASN A 54 -8.51 13.69 -3.44
N LYS A 55 -7.37 13.79 -4.13
CA LYS A 55 -6.80 15.07 -4.56
C LYS A 55 -7.73 15.82 -5.52
N GLN A 56 -8.32 15.11 -6.49
CA GLN A 56 -9.26 15.72 -7.43
C GLN A 56 -10.52 16.23 -6.71
N LEU A 57 -11.12 15.42 -5.84
CA LEU A 57 -12.30 15.82 -5.06
C LEU A 57 -12.01 17.03 -4.15
N LYS A 58 -10.86 17.03 -3.45
CA LYS A 58 -10.41 18.19 -2.65
C LYS A 58 -10.26 19.45 -3.50
N HIS A 59 -9.78 19.33 -4.74
CA HIS A 59 -9.65 20.44 -5.66
C HIS A 59 -11.02 20.95 -6.13
N GLU A 60 -11.93 20.06 -6.51
CA GLU A 60 -13.31 20.40 -6.91
C GLU A 60 -14.07 21.08 -5.76
N MET A 61 -13.93 20.60 -4.53
CA MET A 61 -14.53 21.22 -3.35
C MET A 61 -14.00 22.65 -3.12
N LYS A 62 -12.68 22.86 -3.24
CA LYS A 62 -12.08 24.21 -3.16
C LYS A 62 -12.62 25.16 -4.24
N ILE A 63 -12.87 24.67 -5.45
CA ILE A 63 -13.49 25.47 -6.53
C ILE A 63 -14.93 25.79 -6.19
N LEU A 64 -15.71 24.80 -5.73
CA LEU A 64 -17.12 25.01 -5.38
C LEU A 64 -17.28 26.00 -4.23
N ASP A 65 -16.45 25.91 -3.19
CA ASP A 65 -16.45 26.85 -2.07
C ASP A 65 -16.10 28.28 -2.53
N ARG A 66 -15.15 28.42 -3.47
CA ARG A 66 -14.84 29.72 -4.10
C ARG A 66 -15.96 30.20 -5.01
N GLY A 67 -16.60 29.33 -5.78
CA GLY A 67 -17.74 29.67 -6.64
C GLY A 67 -18.93 30.14 -5.82
N LYS A 68 -19.22 29.47 -4.70
CA LYS A 68 -20.25 29.87 -3.73
C LYS A 68 -19.90 31.21 -3.09
N LEU A 69 -18.63 31.46 -2.77
CA LEU A 69 -18.18 32.78 -2.29
C LEU A 69 -18.38 33.88 -3.35
N VAL A 70 -18.14 33.61 -4.64
CA VAL A 70 -18.34 34.59 -5.73
C VAL A 70 -19.83 34.86 -6.00
N THR A 71 -20.69 33.83 -5.94
CA THR A 71 -22.14 33.99 -6.06
C THR A 71 -22.72 34.76 -4.88
N VAL A 72 -22.30 34.43 -3.65
CA VAL A 72 -22.73 35.14 -2.44
C VAL A 72 -22.19 36.57 -2.44
N ASN A 73 -20.93 36.81 -2.85
CA ASN A 73 -20.36 38.16 -2.92
C ASN A 73 -21.00 39.06 -3.98
N SER A 74 -21.53 38.51 -5.07
CA SER A 74 -22.31 39.31 -6.05
C SER A 74 -23.66 39.75 -5.48
N GLU A 75 -24.21 39.02 -4.51
CA GLU A 75 -25.47 39.34 -3.84
C GLU A 75 -25.29 40.16 -2.54
N LEU A 76 -24.07 40.25 -1.99
CA LEU A 76 -23.78 40.84 -0.67
C LEU A 76 -22.95 42.13 -0.68
N VAL A 77 -22.94 42.90 -1.77
CA VAL A 77 -22.30 44.25 -1.80
C VAL A 77 -23.03 45.31 -0.94
N ASN A 78 -23.69 44.94 0.16
CA ASN A 78 -24.44 45.91 0.98
C ASN A 78 -24.33 45.84 2.51
N ASN A 79 -23.44 45.06 3.15
CA ASN A 79 -23.12 45.35 4.56
C ASN A 79 -21.77 44.82 5.08
N VAL A 80 -21.14 45.72 5.82
CA VAL A 80 -19.88 45.64 6.59
C VAL A 80 -19.88 44.52 7.63
N SER A 81 -18.79 43.75 7.74
CA SER A 81 -17.90 43.72 8.93
C SER A 81 -16.85 42.60 8.79
N ILE A 82 -15.57 42.97 8.79
CA ILE A 82 -14.43 42.08 8.57
C ILE A 82 -13.99 41.52 9.93
N GLY A 83 -14.35 40.27 10.22
CA GLY A 83 -13.80 39.50 11.33
C GLY A 83 -12.61 38.66 10.86
N SER A 84 -11.39 39.16 11.05
CA SER A 84 -10.15 38.45 10.73
C SER A 84 -9.87 37.33 11.75
N SER A 85 -9.82 36.09 11.29
CA SER A 85 -9.01 35.03 11.90
C SER A 85 -8.42 34.17 10.79
N SER A 86 -7.28 34.62 10.27
CA SER A 86 -6.43 33.79 9.42
C SER A 86 -5.75 32.73 10.28
N ILE A 87 -6.40 31.59 10.44
CA ILE A 87 -5.69 30.34 10.73
C ILE A 87 -5.12 29.91 9.38
N PRO A 88 -3.79 29.94 9.16
CA PRO A 88 -3.24 29.39 7.93
C PRO A 88 -3.58 27.90 7.87
N PRO A 89 -3.94 27.35 6.70
CA PRO A 89 -4.06 25.92 6.56
C PRO A 89 -2.69 25.32 6.91
N LEU A 90 -2.66 24.51 7.96
CA LEU A 90 -1.54 23.61 8.21
C LEU A 90 -1.48 22.69 7.00
N ASP A 91 -0.64 23.06 6.04
CA ASP A 91 -0.21 22.20 4.94
C ASP A 91 0.64 21.08 5.55
N ASP A 92 -0.01 20.16 6.28
CA ASP A 92 0.56 18.88 6.71
C ASP A 92 0.45 17.85 5.59
N ASP A 93 0.83 18.27 4.38
CA ASP A 93 1.11 17.41 3.23
C ASP A 93 2.61 17.11 3.22
N SER A 94 3.19 16.72 4.38
CA SER A 94 4.49 16.05 4.34
C SER A 94 4.23 14.66 3.75
N PRO A 95 4.73 14.36 2.53
CA PRO A 95 4.60 13.03 1.98
C PRO A 95 5.51 12.16 2.85
N TYR A 96 4.95 11.50 3.86
CA TYR A 96 5.70 10.43 4.52
C TYR A 96 6.14 9.49 3.40
N PRO A 97 7.46 9.39 3.12
CA PRO A 97 7.91 8.40 2.17
C PRO A 97 7.44 7.04 2.71
N PRO A 98 7.09 6.08 1.84
CA PRO A 98 6.73 4.74 2.29
C PRO A 98 7.82 4.30 3.26
N SER A 99 7.42 3.99 4.51
CA SER A 99 8.29 3.70 5.64
C SER A 99 9.58 3.04 5.15
N SER A 100 10.73 3.60 5.52
CA SER A 100 12.07 3.20 5.06
C SER A 100 12.33 1.69 5.16
N GLY A 101 11.56 0.98 6.01
CA GLY A 101 11.53 -0.47 6.05
C GLY A 101 11.13 -1.14 4.72
N TRP A 102 10.14 -0.63 4.01
CA TRP A 102 9.65 -1.22 2.74
C TRP A 102 10.64 -1.07 1.59
N GLN A 103 11.30 0.09 1.50
CA GLN A 103 12.40 0.32 0.54
C GLN A 103 13.59 -0.59 0.86
N THR A 104 13.89 -0.82 2.13
CA THR A 104 14.97 -1.71 2.60
C THR A 104 14.67 -3.17 2.26
N ILE A 105 13.44 -3.64 2.44
CA ILE A 105 13.02 -4.99 2.05
C ILE A 105 13.12 -5.17 0.53
N ARG A 106 12.66 -4.17 -0.24
CA ARG A 106 12.68 -4.20 -1.70
C ARG A 106 14.10 -4.23 -2.27
N THR A 107 15.02 -3.46 -1.69
CA THR A 107 16.43 -3.41 -2.12
C THR A 107 17.24 -4.59 -1.60
N GLY A 108 16.89 -5.13 -0.42
CA GLY A 108 17.47 -6.35 0.10
C GLY A 108 17.26 -7.54 -0.83
N LEU A 109 16.01 -7.78 -1.25
CA LEU A 109 15.65 -8.96 -2.06
C LEU A 109 16.23 -8.92 -3.49
N LEU A 110 16.28 -7.75 -4.12
CA LEU A 110 16.83 -7.60 -5.49
C LEU A 110 18.33 -7.97 -5.54
N LYS A 111 19.06 -7.77 -4.44
CA LYS A 111 20.49 -8.14 -4.31
C LYS A 111 20.71 -9.64 -4.08
N MET A 112 19.67 -10.41 -3.74
CA MET A 112 19.77 -11.85 -3.49
C MET A 112 19.50 -12.69 -4.74
N SER A 113 19.05 -12.05 -5.82
CA SER A 113 18.64 -12.70 -7.07
C SER A 113 19.68 -12.53 -8.20
N THR A 114 20.90 -12.08 -7.89
CA THR A 114 22.06 -11.98 -8.79
C THR A 114 23.21 -12.77 -8.19
#